data_AF-A0A0F9U6F1-F1
#
_entry.id   AF-A0A0F9U6F1-F1
#
_cell.length_a   1.000
_cell.length_b   1.000
_cell.length_c   1.000
_cell.angle_alpha   90.00
_cell.angle_beta   90.00
_cell.angle_gamma   90.00
#
_symmetry.space_group_name_H-M   'P 1'
#
loop_
_entity.id
_entity.type
_entity.pdbx_description
1 polymer ?
#
loop_
_entity_poly.entity_id
_entity_poly.type
_entity_poly.pdbx_seq_one_letter_code
_entity_poly.pdbx_strand_id
1 'polypeptide(L)'
;MSDLGETFDGLREHSQKKRAANRASSRGLLEHAGVAFTVHNDGAHLVVAGRWDFWPGTGKWIDRQGGKYRRGVFPLIKAIRSAAR
;
A
#
# COMPACT_ATOMS: atom_id res chain seq x y z
N MET A 1 32.78 -10.73 15.78
CA MET A 1 32.09 -10.44 14.51
C MET A 1 30.61 -10.85 14.63
N SER A 2 29.89 -10.38 15.66
CA SER A 2 28.48 -10.76 15.94
C SER A 2 27.51 -9.56 15.86
N ASP A 3 28.00 -8.34 16.09
CA ASP A 3 27.23 -7.08 16.07
C ASP A 3 26.48 -6.76 14.77
N LEU A 4 27.02 -7.18 13.63
CA LEU A 4 26.41 -6.91 12.32
C LEU A 4 25.16 -7.76 12.11
N GLY A 5 25.17 -9.03 12.51
CA GLY A 5 24.03 -9.95 12.32
C GLY A 5 22.78 -9.51 13.07
N GLU A 6 22.94 -9.14 14.34
CA GLU A 6 21.84 -8.68 15.21
C GLU A 6 21.22 -7.37 14.71
N THR A 7 22.04 -6.48 14.12
CA THR A 7 21.56 -5.24 13.50
C THR A 7 20.68 -5.53 12.26
N PHE A 8 21.06 -6.49 11.41
CA PHE A 8 20.27 -6.85 10.22
C PHE A 8 18.95 -7.53 10.59
N ASP A 9 18.92 -8.35 11.63
CA ASP A 9 17.71 -9.01 12.09
C ASP A 9 16.71 -8.01 12.69
N GLY A 10 17.16 -7.06 13.51
CA GLY A 10 16.32 -5.98 14.03
C GLY A 10 15.69 -5.12 12.93
N LEU A 11 16.46 -4.81 11.88
CA LEU A 11 15.96 -4.06 10.70
C LEU A 11 14.91 -4.85 9.91
N ARG A 12 15.09 -6.18 9.81
CA ARG A 12 14.14 -7.07 9.14
C ARG A 12 12.82 -7.11 9.89
N GLU A 13 12.84 -7.31 11.21
CA GLU A 13 11.63 -7.32 12.04
C GLU A 13 10.89 -5.98 12.00
N HIS A 14 11.61 -4.87 12.15
CA HIS A 14 11.02 -3.54 12.09
C HIS A 14 10.31 -3.31 10.75
N SER A 15 10.95 -3.72 9.65
CA SER A 15 10.37 -3.62 8.31
C SER A 15 9.11 -4.47 8.14
N GLN A 16 9.04 -5.65 8.75
CA GLN A 16 7.84 -6.50 8.72
C GLN A 16 6.69 -5.86 9.50
N LYS A 17 6.94 -5.39 10.73
CA LYS A 17 5.96 -4.70 11.57
C LYS A 17 5.40 -3.46 10.86
N LYS A 18 6.26 -2.65 10.25
CA LYS A 18 5.87 -1.48 9.45
C LYS A 18 4.97 -1.85 8.27
N ARG A 19 5.30 -2.89 7.51
CA ARG A 19 4.46 -3.34 6.39
C ARG A 19 3.09 -3.85 6.86
N ALA A 20 3.04 -4.55 7.99
CA ALA A 20 1.77 -4.99 8.58
C ALA A 20 0.90 -3.79 9.01
N ALA A 21 1.50 -2.82 9.72
CA ALA A 21 0.82 -1.59 10.11
C ALA A 21 0.29 -0.81 8.89
N ASN A 22 1.09 -0.69 7.83
CA ASN A 22 0.69 -0.03 6.58
C ASN A 22 -0.48 -0.73 5.89
N ARG A 23 -0.55 -2.08 5.96
CA ARG A 23 -1.69 -2.84 5.41
C ARG A 23 -2.99 -2.51 6.11
N ALA A 24 -2.97 -2.48 7.43
CA ALA A 24 -4.15 -2.13 8.22
C ALA A 24 -4.54 -0.66 8.02
N SER A 25 -3.60 0.27 8.18
CA SER A 25 -3.91 1.71 8.12
C SER A 25 -4.34 2.17 6.74
N SER A 26 -3.73 1.68 5.67
CA SER A 26 -4.11 2.10 4.31
C SER A 26 -5.51 1.61 3.92
N ARG A 27 -5.94 0.44 4.42
CA ARG A 27 -7.31 -0.06 4.22
C ARG A 27 -8.32 0.87 4.89
N GLY A 28 -8.12 1.18 6.18
CA GLY A 28 -8.98 2.10 6.90
C GLY A 28 -9.04 3.50 6.26
N LEU A 29 -7.93 3.98 5.69
CA LEU A 29 -7.89 5.25 4.96
C LEU A 29 -8.69 5.21 3.65
N LEU A 30 -8.70 4.09 2.93
CA LEU A 30 -9.54 3.92 1.74
C LEU A 30 -11.02 3.84 2.10
N GLU A 31 -11.36 3.10 3.16
CA GLU A 31 -12.73 2.99 3.70
C GLU A 31 -13.26 4.36 4.14
N HIS A 32 -12.50 5.09 4.95
CA HIS A 32 -12.84 6.45 5.39
C HIS A 32 -12.97 7.43 4.21
N ALA A 33 -12.20 7.23 3.14
CA ALA A 33 -12.31 8.04 1.92
C ALA A 33 -13.50 7.67 1.03
N GLY A 34 -14.30 6.65 1.38
CA GLY A 34 -15.42 6.15 0.59
C GLY A 34 -15.00 5.45 -0.69
N VAL A 35 -13.76 4.94 -0.75
CA VAL A 35 -13.20 4.33 -1.95
C VAL A 35 -13.44 2.83 -1.91
N ALA A 36 -14.14 2.30 -2.91
CA ALA A 36 -14.33 0.86 -3.07
C ALA A 36 -13.01 0.16 -3.42
N PHE A 37 -12.76 -1.02 -2.84
CA PHE A 37 -11.63 -1.87 -3.20
C PHE A 37 -11.95 -3.35 -2.97
N THR A 38 -11.25 -4.21 -3.72
CA THR A 38 -11.24 -5.66 -3.51
C THR A 38 -9.92 -6.08 -2.90
N VAL A 39 -9.99 -6.97 -1.91
CA VAL A 39 -8.83 -7.49 -1.18
C VAL A 39 -8.32 -8.77 -1.86
N HIS A 40 -7.03 -8.83 -2.15
CA HIS A 40 -6.34 -10.02 -2.64
C HIS A 40 -5.14 -10.34 -1.75
N ASN A 41 -4.68 -11.60 -1.78
CA ASN A 41 -3.46 -12.06 -1.12
C ASN A 41 -3.38 -11.59 0.35
N ASP A 42 -4.46 -11.82 1.11
CA ASP A 42 -4.55 -11.44 2.52
C ASP A 42 -4.26 -9.95 2.80
N GLY A 43 -4.69 -9.07 1.89
CA GLY A 43 -4.48 -7.62 2.02
C GLY A 43 -3.08 -7.13 1.63
N ALA A 44 -2.23 -7.99 1.07
CA ALA A 44 -0.98 -7.56 0.47
C ALA A 44 -1.18 -6.77 -0.83
N HIS A 45 -2.30 -7.01 -1.53
CA HIS A 45 -2.67 -6.35 -2.77
C HIS A 45 -4.16 -6.01 -2.77
N LEU A 46 -4.48 -4.76 -3.11
CA LEU A 46 -5.83 -4.26 -3.24
C LEU A 46 -6.05 -3.80 -4.69
N VAL A 47 -7.21 -4.13 -5.25
CA VAL A 47 -7.69 -3.53 -6.50
C VAL A 47 -8.66 -2.42 -6.12
N VAL A 48 -8.23 -1.18 -6.29
CA VAL A 48 -8.94 0.01 -5.81
C VAL A 48 -9.71 0.63 -6.97
N ALA A 49 -10.99 0.91 -6.74
CA ALA A 49 -11.95 1.47 -7.70
C ALA A 49 -11.90 0.80 -9.09
N GLY A 50 -11.64 -0.52 -9.13
CA GLY A 50 -11.56 -1.31 -10.36
C GLY A 50 -10.39 -1.00 -11.31
N ARG A 51 -9.53 -0.01 -10.98
CA ARG A 51 -8.52 0.53 -11.90
C ARG A 51 -7.10 0.56 -11.34
N TRP A 52 -6.93 0.73 -10.03
CA TRP A 52 -5.59 0.88 -9.45
C TRP A 52 -5.18 -0.37 -8.66
N ASP A 53 -4.04 -0.93 -9.00
CA ASP A 53 -3.39 -1.93 -8.17
C ASP A 53 -2.60 -1.24 -7.06
N PHE A 54 -2.86 -1.61 -5.81
CA PHE A 54 -2.22 -1.00 -4.65
C PHE A 54 -1.65 -2.07 -3.73
N TRP A 55 -0.39 -1.92 -3.32
CA TRP A 55 0.31 -2.77 -2.36
C TRP A 55 0.52 -1.99 -1.06
N PRO A 56 -0.42 -2.08 -0.10
CA PRO A 56 -0.44 -1.23 1.09
C PRO A 56 0.86 -1.29 1.90
N GLY A 57 1.43 -2.49 2.04
CA GLY A 57 2.64 -2.70 2.83
C GLY A 57 3.82 -1.83 2.40
N THR A 58 3.98 -1.61 1.08
CA THR A 58 5.05 -0.76 0.52
C THR A 58 4.55 0.61 0.07
N GLY A 59 3.23 0.84 0.12
CA GLY A 59 2.55 1.99 -0.43
C GLY A 59 2.57 2.06 -1.96
N LYS A 60 3.15 1.09 -2.69
CA LYS A 60 3.24 1.13 -4.16
C LYS A 60 1.84 1.04 -4.77
N TRP A 61 1.56 1.81 -5.80
CA TRP A 61 0.39 1.60 -6.65
C TRP A 61 0.67 1.85 -8.13
N ILE A 62 -0.14 1.25 -8.99
CA ILE A 62 -0.07 1.36 -10.45
C ILE A 62 -1.49 1.59 -10.98
N ASP A 63 -1.60 2.47 -11.98
CA ASP A 63 -2.83 2.63 -12.76
C ASP A 63 -2.82 1.65 -13.94
N ARG A 64 -3.83 0.77 -13.99
CA ARG A 64 -3.96 -0.26 -15.05
C ARG A 64 -4.15 0.31 -16.45
N GLN A 65 -4.54 1.58 -16.58
CA GLN A 65 -4.74 2.23 -17.88
C GLN A 65 -3.44 2.74 -18.53
N GLY A 66 -2.26 2.39 -18.00
CA GLY A 66 -0.96 2.72 -18.60
C GLY A 66 -0.13 3.74 -17.81
N GLY A 67 -0.38 3.87 -16.49
CA GLY A 67 0.35 4.83 -15.66
C GLY A 67 1.68 4.29 -15.12
N LYS A 68 2.64 5.19 -14.91
CA LYS A 68 3.84 4.90 -14.11
C LYS A 68 3.45 4.52 -12.68
N TYR A 69 4.22 3.62 -12.06
CA TYR A 69 4.02 3.33 -10.65
C TYR A 69 4.26 4.57 -9.79
N ARG A 70 3.49 4.68 -8.71
CA ARG A 70 3.61 5.74 -7.70
C ARG A 70 3.55 5.12 -6.30
N ARG A 71 3.62 5.96 -5.26
CA ARG A 71 3.61 5.51 -3.86
C ARG A 71 2.68 6.34 -2.99
N GLY A 72 2.24 5.73 -1.89
CA GLY A 72 1.43 6.32 -0.84
C GLY A 72 -0.08 6.21 -1.10
N VAL A 73 -0.84 6.05 -0.02
CA VAL A 73 -2.31 5.97 -0.05
C VAL A 73 -2.97 7.32 -0.32
N PHE A 74 -2.43 8.44 0.21
CA PHE A 74 -3.01 9.76 -0.05
C PHE A 74 -2.86 10.21 -1.51
N PRO A 75 -1.70 10.05 -2.18
CA PRO A 75 -1.59 10.31 -3.61
C PRO A 75 -2.49 9.40 -4.46
N LEU A 76 -2.72 8.15 -4.02
CA LEU A 76 -3.66 7.24 -4.67
C LEU A 76 -5.10 7.78 -4.57
N ILE A 77 -5.57 8.15 -3.37
CA ILE A 77 -6.90 8.72 -3.17
C ILE A 77 -7.08 10.00 -4.01
N LYS A 78 -6.07 10.86 -4.06
CA LYS A 78 -6.08 12.06 -4.92
C LYS A 78 -6.25 11.70 -6.39
N ALA A 79 -5.50 10.70 -6.90
CA ALA A 79 -5.60 10.26 -8.28
C ALA A 79 -6.99 9.70 -8.62
N ILE A 80 -7.57 8.92 -7.71
CA ILE A 80 -8.93 8.37 -7.85
C ILE A 80 -9.95 9.49 -7.98
N ARG A 81 -9.90 10.48 -7.08
CA ARG A 81 -10.81 11.63 -7.11
C ARG A 81 -10.65 12.49 -8.36
N SER A 82 -9.43 12.64 -8.86
CA SER A 82 -9.16 13.38 -10.10
C SER A 82 -9.66 12.66 -11.35
N ALA A 83 -9.66 11.33 -11.36
CA ALA A 83 -10.13 10.52 -12.50
C ALA A 83 -11.67 10.32 -12.52
N ALA A 84 -12.37 10.63 -11.43
CA ALA A 84 -13.83 10.58 -11.33
C ALA A 84 -14.51 11.89 -11.76
N ARG A 85 -13.73 12.90 -12.18
CA ARG A 85 -14.20 14.15 -12.81
C ARG A 85 -14.11 14.03 -14.32
#